data_AF-A0A6J2UA64-F1
#
_entry.id   AF-A0A6J2UA64-F1
#
_cell.length_a   1.000
_cell.length_b   1.000
_cell.length_c   1.000
_cell.angle_alpha   90.00
_cell.angle_beta   90.00
_cell.angle_gamma   90.00
#
_symmetry.space_group_name_H-M   'P 1'
#
loop_
_entity.id
_entity.type
_entity.pdbx_description
1 polymer ?
#
loop_
_entity_poly.entity_id
_entity_poly.type
_entity_poly.pdbx_seq_one_letter_code
_entity_poly.pdbx_strand_id
1 'polypeptide(L)'
;MAGLATKATAYANKLSAQMRPHFDEFWKYAKVELAPPLPADFVKIRKTVEKSSKYAKDIKSQRNRFADITISQVWLNTLVTVEVVTWFFMGECIGKRHIVGYKV
;
A
#
# COMPACT_ATOMS: atom_id res chain seq x y z
N MET A 1 18.12 -2.92 40.56
CA MET A 1 17.49 -2.13 39.48
C MET A 1 18.48 -1.58 38.44
N ALA A 2 19.67 -1.09 38.84
CA ALA A 2 20.65 -0.53 37.89
C ALA A 2 21.11 -1.51 36.79
N GLY A 3 21.44 -2.76 37.12
CA GLY A 3 21.92 -3.74 36.13
C GLY A 3 20.88 -4.24 35.11
N LEU A 4 19.58 -4.12 35.42
CA LEU A 4 18.48 -4.42 34.49
C LEU A 4 18.35 -3.31 33.44
N ALA A 5 18.48 -2.05 33.86
CA ALA A 5 18.48 -0.91 32.95
C ALA A 5 19.69 -0.96 31.99
N THR A 6 20.89 -1.32 32.48
CA THR A 6 22.08 -1.45 31.63
C THR A 6 21.98 -2.60 30.62
N LYS A 7 21.33 -3.70 31.00
CA LYS A 7 21.06 -4.81 30.07
C LYS A 7 19.99 -4.43 29.05
N ALA A 8 18.92 -3.75 29.47
CA ALA A 8 17.86 -3.28 28.57
C ALA A 8 18.39 -2.32 27.50
N THR A 9 19.26 -1.37 27.87
CA THR A 9 19.90 -0.47 26.90
C THR A 9 20.86 -1.22 25.96
N ALA A 10 21.58 -2.23 26.46
CA ALA A 10 22.41 -3.08 25.61
C ALA A 10 21.58 -3.89 24.58
N TYR A 11 20.42 -4.42 24.97
CA TYR A 11 19.51 -5.10 24.03
C TYR A 11 18.87 -4.12 23.03
N ALA A 12 18.47 -2.93 23.47
CA ALA A 12 17.93 -1.91 22.59
C ALA A 12 18.96 -1.46 21.53
N ASN A 13 20.23 -1.33 21.91
CA ASN A 13 21.31 -0.98 20.99
C ASN A 13 21.63 -2.12 19.99
N LYS A 14 21.52 -3.38 20.42
CA LYS A 14 21.64 -4.52 19.52
C LYS A 14 20.48 -4.57 18.54
N LEU A 15 19.25 -4.36 19.02
CA LEU A 15 18.06 -4.34 18.18
C LEU A 15 18.12 -3.18 17.18
N SER A 16 18.53 -1.99 17.60
CA SER A 16 18.65 -0.85 16.69
C SER A 16 19.74 -1.08 15.64
N ALA A 17 20.87 -1.70 16.00
CA ALA A 17 21.90 -2.09 15.04
C ALA A 17 21.40 -3.12 14.01
N GLN A 18 20.53 -4.05 14.43
CA GLN A 18 19.92 -5.04 13.53
C GLN A 18 18.83 -4.46 12.64
N MET A 19 18.02 -3.53 13.15
CA MET A 19 16.89 -2.95 12.42
C MET A 19 17.31 -1.90 11.39
N ARG A 20 18.44 -1.21 11.61
CA ARG A 20 18.98 -0.17 10.69
C ARG A 20 19.07 -0.61 9.23
N PRO A 21 19.75 -1.72 8.86
CA PRO A 21 19.88 -2.10 7.45
C PRO A 21 18.52 -2.39 6.79
N HIS A 22 17.59 -3.02 7.50
CA HIS A 22 16.25 -3.29 6.98
C HIS A 22 15.42 -2.02 6.80
N PHE A 23 15.57 -1.08 7.73
CA PHE A 23 14.91 0.22 7.63
C PHE A 23 15.49 1.05 6.48
N ASP A 24 16.80 1.02 6.27
CA ASP A 24 17.46 1.74 5.18
C ASP A 24 17.00 1.23 3.81
N GLU A 25 16.86 -0.09 3.66
CA GLU A 25 16.31 -0.70 2.45
C GLU A 25 14.84 -0.33 2.23
N PHE A 26 14.02 -0.44 3.28
CA PHE A 26 12.62 0.00 3.24
C PHE A 26 12.52 1.48 2.84
N TRP A 27 13.33 2.34 3.44
CA TRP A 27 13.33 3.79 3.20
C TRP A 27 13.76 4.13 1.77
N LYS A 28 14.70 3.37 1.20
CA LYS A 28 15.12 3.50 -0.20
C LYS A 28 13.94 3.30 -1.16
N TYR A 29 13.17 2.23 -0.98
CA TYR A 29 12.02 1.93 -1.86
C TYR A 29 10.80 2.81 -1.56
N ALA A 30 10.53 3.09 -0.28
CA ALA A 30 9.42 3.94 0.14
C ALA A 30 9.49 5.35 -0.49
N LYS A 31 10.70 5.90 -0.66
CA LYS A 31 10.89 7.21 -1.31
C LYS A 31 10.47 7.27 -2.78
N VAL A 32 10.50 6.14 -3.47
CA VAL A 32 10.18 6.09 -4.90
C VAL A 32 8.74 5.63 -5.11
N GLU A 33 8.31 4.60 -4.38
CA GLU A 33 7.00 3.95 -4.59
C GLU A 33 5.86 4.59 -3.78
N LEU A 34 6.14 5.11 -2.58
CA LEU A 34 5.14 5.70 -1.69
C LEU A 34 5.13 7.24 -1.73
N ALA A 35 5.93 7.85 -2.60
CA ALA A 35 5.93 9.28 -2.78
C ALA A 35 4.63 9.75 -3.43
N PRO A 36 4.05 10.88 -2.98
CA PRO A 36 2.88 11.45 -3.64
C PRO A 36 3.21 11.76 -5.12
N PRO A 37 2.34 11.39 -6.07
CA PRO A 37 2.60 11.56 -7.49
C PRO A 37 2.70 13.04 -7.86
N LEU A 38 3.50 13.34 -8.89
CA LEU A 38 3.63 14.70 -9.40
C LEU A 38 2.37 15.10 -10.21
N PRO A 39 2.06 16.40 -10.34
CA PRO A 39 0.95 16.92 -11.15
C PRO A 39 0.88 16.33 -12.57
N ALA A 40 2.03 16.07 -13.19
CA ALA A 40 2.12 15.49 -14.54
C ALA A 40 1.60 14.04 -14.61
N ASP A 41 1.72 13.27 -13.53
CA ASP A 41 1.28 11.87 -13.49
C ASP A 41 -0.23 11.75 -13.30
N PHE A 42 -0.89 12.74 -12.72
CA PHE A 42 -2.36 12.79 -12.65
C PHE A 42 -3.02 12.76 -14.03
N VAL A 43 -2.41 13.39 -15.03
CA VAL A 43 -2.92 13.35 -16.42
C VAL A 43 -2.84 11.93 -16.98
N LYS A 44 -1.76 11.18 -16.67
CA LYS A 44 -1.62 9.78 -17.09
C LYS A 44 -2.64 8.90 -16.37
N ILE A 45 -2.80 9.07 -15.06
CA ILE A 45 -3.78 8.32 -14.25
C ILE A 45 -5.19 8.52 -14.79
N ARG A 46 -5.60 9.77 -15.07
CA ARG A 46 -6.93 10.06 -15.66
C ARG A 46 -7.15 9.33 -16.97
N LYS A 47 -6.17 9.38 -17.88
CA LYS A 47 -6.23 8.64 -19.15
C LYS A 47 -6.33 7.13 -18.95
N THR A 48 -5.63 6.57 -17.97
CA THR A 48 -5.71 5.14 -17.63
C THR A 48 -7.09 4.77 -17.10
N VAL A 49 -7.66 5.59 -16.20
CA VAL A 49 -9.01 5.37 -15.65
C VAL A 49 -10.07 5.42 -16.77
N GLU A 50 -9.97 6.39 -17.68
CA GLU A 50 -10.89 6.49 -18.83
C GLU A 50 -10.80 5.27 -19.74
N LYS A 51 -9.60 4.77 -20.03
CA LYS A 51 -9.40 3.54 -20.80
C LYS A 51 -10.01 2.34 -20.08
N SER A 52 -9.71 2.14 -18.81
CA SER A 52 -10.25 1.04 -17.99
C SER A 52 -11.78 1.09 -17.89
N SER A 53 -12.37 2.28 -17.80
CA SER A 53 -13.82 2.47 -17.81
C SER A 53 -14.46 2.05 -19.14
N LYS A 54 -13.82 2.38 -20.27
CA LYS A 54 -14.26 1.93 -21.60
C LYS A 54 -14.16 0.41 -21.71
N TYR A 55 -13.04 -0.18 -21.29
CA TYR A 55 -12.90 -1.65 -21.24
C TYR A 55 -13.99 -2.30 -20.40
N ALA A 56 -14.32 -1.79 -19.22
CA ALA A 56 -15.39 -2.33 -18.39
C ALA A 56 -16.78 -2.24 -19.05
N LYS A 57 -17.07 -1.15 -19.77
CA LYS A 57 -18.31 -0.98 -20.53
C LYS A 57 -18.37 -1.93 -21.73
N ASP A 58 -17.27 -2.08 -22.45
CA ASP A 58 -17.15 -2.99 -23.59
C ASP A 58 -17.27 -4.44 -23.16
N ILE A 59 -16.69 -4.80 -22.01
CA ILE A 59 -16.83 -6.11 -21.37
C ILE A 59 -18.30 -6.43 -21.04
N LYS A 60 -19.08 -5.44 -20.60
CA LYS A 60 -20.53 -5.58 -20.36
C LYS A 60 -21.32 -5.81 -21.66
N SER A 61 -20.83 -5.26 -22.77
CA SER A 61 -21.44 -5.35 -24.10
C SER A 61 -20.98 -6.58 -24.90
N GLN A 62 -19.81 -7.15 -24.57
CA GLN A 62 -19.17 -8.24 -25.30
C GLN A 62 -18.85 -9.39 -24.33
N ARG A 63 -19.83 -10.27 -24.11
CA ARG A 63 -19.78 -11.45 -23.23
C ARG A 63 -18.57 -12.38 -23.49
N ASN A 64 -17.94 -12.30 -24.66
CA ASN A 64 -16.79 -13.14 -25.06
C ASN A 64 -15.41 -12.64 -24.60
N ARG A 65 -15.22 -11.39 -24.15
CA ARG A 65 -13.87 -10.88 -23.76
C ARG A 65 -13.42 -11.30 -22.37
N PHE A 66 -14.32 -11.84 -21.53
CA PHE A 66 -13.95 -12.45 -20.24
C PHE A 66 -13.19 -13.77 -20.41
N ALA A 67 -13.23 -14.40 -21.59
CA ALA A 67 -12.53 -15.64 -21.85
C ALA A 67 -11.02 -15.45 -22.08
N ASP A 68 -10.58 -14.23 -22.43
CA ASP A 68 -9.19 -13.95 -22.80
C ASP A 68 -8.31 -13.55 -21.60
N ILE A 69 -8.90 -13.33 -20.42
CA ILE A 69 -8.17 -12.97 -19.20
C ILE A 69 -7.72 -14.21 -18.44
N THR A 70 -6.43 -14.27 -18.10
CA THR A 70 -5.86 -15.37 -17.33
C THR A 70 -6.16 -15.22 -15.83
N ILE A 71 -6.32 -16.33 -15.12
CA ILE A 71 -6.62 -16.34 -13.68
C ILE A 71 -5.51 -15.62 -12.88
N SER A 72 -4.26 -15.75 -13.30
CA SER A 72 -3.12 -15.04 -12.68
C SER A 72 -3.29 -13.52 -12.73
N GLN A 73 -3.76 -12.97 -13.85
CA GLN A 73 -4.01 -11.53 -13.98
C GLN A 73 -5.18 -11.07 -13.11
N VAL A 74 -6.26 -11.85 -13.06
CA VAL A 74 -7.41 -11.55 -12.20
C VAL A 74 -6.99 -11.54 -10.73
N TRP A 75 -6.18 -12.52 -10.33
CA TRP A 75 -5.67 -12.61 -8.97
C TRP A 75 -4.78 -11.42 -8.60
N LEU A 76 -3.84 -11.06 -9.47
CA LEU A 76 -2.97 -9.90 -9.25
C LEU A 76 -3.78 -8.61 -9.13
N ASN A 77 -4.73 -8.37 -10.03
CA ASN A 77 -5.58 -7.18 -9.99
C ASN A 77 -6.45 -7.14 -8.72
N THR A 78 -6.88 -8.30 -8.23
CA THR A 78 -7.64 -8.41 -6.97
C THR A 78 -6.77 -8.03 -5.78
N LEU A 79 -5.53 -8.53 -5.69
CA LEU A 79 -4.60 -8.19 -4.61
C LEU A 79 -4.30 -6.68 -4.57
N VAL A 80 -4.02 -6.08 -5.72
CA VAL A 80 -3.80 -4.62 -5.83
C VAL A 80 -5.05 -3.85 -5.41
N THR A 81 -6.25 -4.33 -5.78
CA THR A 81 -7.50 -3.68 -5.36
C THR A 81 -7.67 -3.71 -3.83
N VAL A 82 -7.37 -4.85 -3.20
CA VAL A 82 -7.41 -5.00 -1.74
C VAL A 82 -6.39 -4.08 -1.05
N GLU A 83 -5.19 -3.93 -1.62
CA GLU A 83 -4.17 -3.01 -1.11
C GLU A 83 -4.68 -1.56 -1.09
N VAL A 84 -5.25 -1.08 -2.20
CA VAL A 84 -5.79 0.29 -2.30
C VAL A 84 -6.91 0.54 -1.29
N VAL A 85 -7.79 -0.44 -1.07
CA VAL A 85 -8.85 -0.36 -0.05
C VAL A 85 -8.26 -0.32 1.36
N THR A 86 -7.19 -1.07 1.62
CA THR A 86 -6.52 -1.06 2.92
C THR A 86 -5.89 0.30 3.22
N TRP A 87 -5.32 0.98 2.22
CA TRP A 87 -4.84 2.36 2.36
C TRP A 87 -5.94 3.36 2.74
N PHE A 88 -7.16 3.18 2.22
CA PHE A 88 -8.30 3.99 2.63
C PHE A 88 -8.61 3.82 4.13
N PHE A 89 -8.66 2.57 4.64
CA PHE A 89 -8.87 2.31 6.06
C PHE A 89 -7.73 2.80 6.94
N MET A 90 -6.48 2.74 6.47
CA MET A 90 -5.35 3.34 7.17
C MET A 90 -5.52 4.86 7.33
N GLY A 91 -6.03 5.55 6.29
CA GLY A 91 -6.42 6.95 6.36
C GLY A 91 -7.54 7.21 7.38
N GLU A 92 -8.54 6.34 7.45
CA GLU A 92 -9.59 6.42 8.47
C GLU A 92 -9.02 6.29 9.89
N CYS A 93 -8.11 5.35 10.13
CA CYS A 93 -7.43 5.19 11.43
C CYS A 93 -6.65 6.46 11.83
N ILE A 94 -5.96 7.10 10.88
CA ILE A 94 -5.28 8.38 11.11
C ILE A 94 -6.30 9.49 11.42
N GLY A 95 -7.39 9.57 10.66
CA GLY A 95 -8.45 10.57 10.86
C GLY A 95 -9.14 10.46 12.22
N LYS A 96 -9.40 9.23 12.69
CA LYS A 96 -9.99 8.94 14.00
C LYS A 96 -9.00 9.08 15.15
N ARG A 97 -7.70 9.08 14.85
CA ARG A 97 -6.59 9.05 15.82
C ARG A 97 -6.70 7.86 16.79
N HIS A 98 -7.35 6.78 16.36
CA HIS A 98 -7.56 5.59 17.17
C HIS A 98 -7.53 4.35 16.29
N ILE A 99 -6.87 3.29 16.78
CA ILE A 99 -6.65 2.05 16.02
C ILE A 99 -7.89 1.15 16.11
N VAL A 100 -8.70 1.26 17.17
CA VAL A 100 -9.83 0.35 17.43
C VAL A 100 -11.13 1.11 17.65
N GLY A 101 -11.92 1.30 16.59
CA GLY A 101 -13.24 1.95 16.70
C GLY A 101 -13.17 3.47 16.95
N TYR A 102 -14.33 4.12 16.94
CA TYR A 102 -14.47 5.54 17.27
C TYR A 102 -14.47 5.69 18.80
N LYS A 103 -13.76 6.70 19.30
CA LYS A 103 -13.91 7.14 20.69
C LYS A 103 -15.23 7.92 20.81
N VAL A 104 -16.30 7.20 21.12
CA VAL A 104 -17.61 7.77 21.51
C VAL A 104 -17.56 8.25 22.96
#